data_AF-A0A0A9WN65-F1
#
_entry.id   AF-A0A0A9WN65-F1
#
_cell.length_a   1.000
_cell.length_b   1.000
_cell.length_c   1.000
_cell.angle_alpha   90.00
_cell.angle_beta   90.00
_cell.angle_gamma   90.00
#
_symmetry.space_group_name_H-M   'P 1'
#
loop_
_entity.id
_entity.type
_entity.pdbx_description
1 polymer ?
#
loop_
_entity_poly.entity_id
_entity_poly.type
_entity_poly.pdbx_seq_one_letter_code
_entity_poly.pdbx_strand_id
1 'polypeptide(L)'
;PWGRRTFLRLPFGISVASEIFHEKMMEIFGDLPGVCVFLDDLLIHAESQQKHDERLKAVLDRARQEGVKFNKTKCKFSQHQVTYLGHIFNKNGISPDKNRIKAICNMPPPTSKTELQRFLGMINYLSSFIPNVGEETSVLRPLIKKDSQWEWEHQHRFAFERLKSLITTTPVLAHFDVNAPIVLSVDSSQSAVGACLLQHNKPVAFASKTLNECQKRYAQIEKELYAVVFACTRFRQYIDGTNHS
;
A
#
# COMPACT_ATOMS: atom_id res chain seq x y z
N PRO A 1 38.50 26.49 -9.19
CA PRO A 1 37.58 26.31 -10.36
C PRO A 1 38.15 25.43 -11.49
N TRP A 2 39.44 25.07 -11.49
CA TRP A 2 40.03 24.16 -12.47
C TRP A 2 40.48 22.85 -11.82
N GLY A 3 40.08 21.72 -12.42
CA GLY A 3 40.42 20.36 -11.99
C GLY A 3 39.23 19.40 -12.10
N ARG A 4 39.44 18.24 -12.73
CA ARG A 4 38.46 17.15 -12.78
C ARG A 4 38.54 16.34 -11.48
N ARG A 5 37.40 16.14 -10.81
CA ARG A 5 37.29 15.28 -9.62
C ARG A 5 36.36 14.12 -9.93
N THR A 6 36.64 12.96 -9.34
CA THR A 6 35.80 11.78 -9.40
C THR A 6 35.36 11.40 -8.00
N PHE A 7 34.19 10.78 -7.89
CA PHE A 7 33.70 10.26 -6.62
C PHE A 7 34.35 8.89 -6.34
N LEU A 8 34.75 8.67 -5.08
CA LEU A 8 35.29 7.38 -4.62
C LEU A 8 34.21 6.45 -4.02
N ARG A 9 32.99 6.96 -3.92
CA ARG A 9 31.80 6.28 -3.41
C ARG A 9 30.62 6.65 -4.31
N LEU A 10 29.57 5.84 -4.29
CA LEU A 10 28.34 6.10 -5.03
C LEU A 10 27.77 7.48 -4.64
N PRO A 11 27.75 8.47 -5.54
CA PRO A 11 27.25 9.81 -5.22
C PRO A 11 25.73 9.87 -5.25
N PHE A 12 25.16 10.85 -4.55
CA PHE A 12 23.75 11.18 -4.65
C PHE A 12 23.39 11.72 -6.04
N GLY A 13 22.15 11.48 -6.48
CA GLY A 13 21.60 12.03 -7.73
C GLY A 13 21.79 11.16 -8.97
N ILE A 14 22.45 10.01 -8.86
CA ILE A 14 22.46 9.00 -9.92
C ILE A 14 21.20 8.14 -9.80
N SER A 15 20.50 7.94 -10.92
CA SER A 15 19.22 7.21 -10.96
C SER A 15 19.32 5.78 -10.41
N VAL A 16 20.41 5.06 -10.71
CA VAL A 16 20.62 3.67 -10.27
C VAL A 16 21.13 3.54 -8.84
N ALA A 17 21.45 4.64 -8.15
CA ALA A 17 22.11 4.57 -6.86
C ALA A 17 21.26 3.87 -5.79
N SER A 18 19.95 4.09 -5.79
CA SER A 18 19.03 3.48 -4.83
C SER A 18 18.90 1.96 -5.03
N GLU A 19 18.93 1.49 -6.28
CA GLU A 19 18.85 0.05 -6.60
C GLU A 19 20.12 -0.66 -6.15
N ILE A 20 21.29 -0.11 -6.48
CA ILE A 20 22.60 -0.64 -6.05
C ILE A 20 22.69 -0.67 -4.52
N PHE A 21 22.22 0.39 -3.85
CA PHE A 21 22.20 0.43 -2.39
C PHE A 21 21.28 -0.64 -1.80
N HIS A 22 20.07 -0.78 -2.35
CA HIS A 22 19.11 -1.77 -1.90
C HIS A 22 19.64 -3.21 -2.08
N GLU A 23 20.22 -3.51 -3.25
CA GLU A 23 20.86 -4.80 -3.52
C GLU A 23 21.93 -5.11 -2.47
N LYS A 24 22.79 -4.13 -2.15
CA LYS A 24 23.83 -4.33 -1.13
C LYS A 24 23.25 -4.51 0.28
N MET A 25 22.19 -3.79 0.64
CA MET A 25 21.50 -3.99 1.91
C MET A 25 20.82 -5.36 2.00
N MET A 26 20.25 -5.85 0.90
CA MET A 26 19.70 -7.20 0.80
C MET A 26 20.79 -8.26 0.94
N GLU A 27 21.96 -8.08 0.32
CA GLU A 27 23.12 -8.98 0.46
C GLU A 27 23.59 -9.05 1.92
N ILE A 28 23.63 -7.91 2.61
CA ILE A 28 24.16 -7.83 3.98
C ILE A 28 23.16 -8.34 5.03
N PHE A 29 21.87 -8.05 4.90
CA PHE A 29 20.88 -8.28 5.95
C PHE A 29 19.71 -9.18 5.54
N GLY A 30 19.52 -9.47 4.26
CA GLY A 30 18.35 -10.18 3.74
C GLY A 30 18.24 -11.64 4.17
N ASP A 31 19.34 -12.23 4.64
CA ASP A 31 19.39 -13.58 5.22
C ASP A 31 18.96 -13.63 6.69
N LEU A 32 18.88 -12.48 7.37
CA LEU A 32 18.60 -12.43 8.80
C LEU A 32 17.09 -12.62 9.08
N PRO A 33 16.72 -13.55 9.99
CA PRO A 33 15.32 -13.85 10.25
C PRO A 33 14.61 -12.66 10.92
N GLY A 34 13.42 -12.30 10.41
CA GLY A 34 12.63 -11.20 10.95
C GLY A 34 13.17 -9.80 10.61
N VAL A 35 14.03 -9.72 9.59
CA VAL A 35 14.54 -8.47 9.04
C VAL A 35 13.92 -8.26 7.65
N CYS A 36 13.30 -7.10 7.46
CA CYS A 36 12.81 -6.64 6.17
C CYS A 36 13.63 -5.43 5.73
N VAL A 37 14.25 -5.53 4.56
CA VAL A 37 14.98 -4.42 3.94
C VAL A 37 14.09 -3.81 2.86
N PHE A 38 13.94 -2.49 2.88
CA PHE A 38 13.29 -1.77 1.80
C PHE A 38 14.07 -0.50 1.49
N LEU A 39 14.67 -0.44 0.31
CA LEU A 39 15.59 0.62 -0.08
C LEU A 39 16.65 0.89 1.01
N ASP A 40 16.55 2.03 1.69
CA ASP A 40 17.44 2.48 2.74
C ASP A 40 16.96 2.19 4.17
N ASP A 41 15.72 1.74 4.34
CA ASP A 41 15.13 1.45 5.64
C ASP A 41 15.15 -0.05 5.97
N LEU A 42 15.50 -0.36 7.22
CA LEU A 42 15.53 -1.73 7.75
C LEU A 42 14.52 -1.85 8.89
N LEU A 43 13.59 -2.79 8.76
CA LEU A 43 12.57 -3.12 9.76
C LEU A 43 12.91 -4.45 10.44
N ILE A 44 12.97 -4.44 11.76
CA ILE A 44 13.19 -5.64 12.58
C ILE A 44 11.90 -5.91 13.34
N HIS A 45 11.36 -7.12 13.23
CA HIS A 45 10.14 -7.51 13.92
C HIS A 45 10.30 -8.86 14.61
N ALA A 46 9.55 -9.08 15.69
CA ALA A 46 9.44 -10.37 16.35
C ALA A 46 8.16 -10.48 17.18
N GLU A 47 7.80 -11.70 17.56
CA GLU A 47 6.64 -12.02 18.39
C GLU A 47 6.85 -11.73 19.89
N SER A 48 8.10 -11.63 20.35
CA SER A 48 8.46 -11.34 21.74
C SER A 48 9.61 -10.34 21.82
N GLN A 49 9.69 -9.61 22.95
CA GLN A 49 10.78 -8.65 23.19
C GLN A 49 12.15 -9.33 23.19
N GLN A 50 12.26 -10.51 23.82
CA GLN A 50 13.50 -11.26 23.86
C GLN A 50 14.00 -11.61 22.45
N LYS A 51 13.13 -12.17 21.60
CA LYS A 51 13.50 -12.53 20.22
C LYS A 51 13.78 -11.31 19.36
N HIS A 52 13.07 -10.21 19.60
CA HIS A 52 13.37 -8.93 18.96
C HIS A 52 14.78 -8.46 19.30
N ASP A 53 15.19 -8.52 20.57
CA ASP A 53 16.50 -8.05 21.02
C ASP A 53 17.63 -8.95 20.50
N GLU A 54 17.40 -10.26 20.42
CA GLU A 54 18.30 -11.20 19.75
C GLU A 54 18.51 -10.85 18.27
N ARG A 55 17.42 -10.57 17.53
CA ARG A 55 17.46 -10.15 16.12
C ARG A 55 18.15 -8.80 15.94
N LEU A 56 17.83 -7.82 16.79
CA LEU A 56 18.47 -6.51 16.77
C LEU A 56 19.98 -6.64 17.00
N LYS A 57 20.40 -7.46 17.96
CA LYS A 57 21.81 -7.73 18.22
C LYS A 57 22.50 -8.31 16.97
N ALA A 58 21.90 -9.32 16.33
CA ALA A 58 22.45 -9.91 15.11
C ALA A 58 22.61 -8.87 13.98
N VAL A 59 21.62 -7.99 13.78
CA VAL A 59 21.71 -6.90 12.80
C VAL A 59 22.85 -5.93 13.14
N LEU A 60 22.97 -5.51 14.40
CA LEU A 60 24.03 -4.58 14.82
C LEU A 60 25.43 -5.18 14.72
N ASP A 61 25.57 -6.47 15.01
CA ASP A 61 26.84 -7.19 14.89
C ASP A 61 27.23 -7.36 13.41
N ARG A 62 26.29 -7.72 12.53
CA ARG A 62 26.51 -7.77 11.07
C ARG A 62 26.85 -6.39 10.50
N ALA A 63 26.15 -5.34 10.93
CA ALA A 63 26.45 -3.98 10.53
C ALA A 63 27.87 -3.55 10.93
N ARG A 64 28.35 -3.96 12.12
CA ARG A 64 29.71 -3.70 12.57
C ARG A 64 30.75 -4.41 11.70
N GLN A 65 30.48 -5.66 11.31
CA GLN A 65 31.36 -6.45 10.44
C GLN A 65 31.48 -5.84 9.04
N GLU A 66 30.35 -5.41 8.46
CA GLU A 66 30.29 -4.84 7.11
C GLU A 66 30.58 -3.34 7.05
N GLY A 67 30.85 -2.70 8.20
CA GLY A 67 31.13 -1.26 8.28
C GLY A 67 29.92 -0.36 7.98
N VAL A 68 28.70 -0.89 8.11
CA VAL A 68 27.44 -0.15 7.93
C VAL A 68 27.20 0.74 9.16
N LYS A 69 26.81 2.00 8.93
CA LYS A 69 26.50 2.96 9.99
C LYS A 69 25.05 3.39 9.92
N PHE A 70 24.34 3.26 11.03
CA PHE A 70 22.98 3.75 11.17
C PHE A 70 22.93 5.16 11.73
N ASN A 71 21.96 5.95 11.26
CA ASN A 71 21.71 7.27 11.82
C ASN A 71 20.92 7.13 13.14
N LYS A 72 21.61 7.29 14.27
CA LYS A 72 21.04 7.13 15.61
C LYS A 72 19.78 7.96 15.86
N THR A 73 19.66 9.17 15.30
CA THR A 73 18.50 10.04 15.53
C THR A 73 17.26 9.59 14.75
N LYS A 74 17.45 8.82 13.67
CA LYS A 74 16.35 8.26 12.87
C LYS A 74 15.97 6.84 13.33
N CYS A 75 16.83 6.16 14.07
CA CYS A 75 16.55 4.82 14.58
C CYS A 75 15.46 4.86 15.66
N LYS A 76 14.48 3.97 15.53
CA LYS A 76 13.41 3.76 16.51
C LYS A 76 13.48 2.32 17.00
N PHE A 77 13.74 2.12 18.29
CA PHE A 77 13.94 0.80 18.88
C PHE A 77 12.75 0.41 19.76
N SER A 78 12.47 -0.90 19.85
CA SER A 78 11.49 -1.52 20.76
C SER A 78 10.13 -0.82 20.75
N GLN A 79 9.60 -0.59 19.55
CA GLN A 79 8.30 0.06 19.36
C GLN A 79 7.18 -0.98 19.24
N HIS A 80 6.07 -0.80 19.93
CA HIS A 80 4.86 -1.61 19.73
C HIS A 80 4.07 -1.21 18.47
N GLN A 81 4.40 -0.05 17.90
CA GLN A 81 3.82 0.48 16.69
C GLN A 81 4.90 1.20 15.88
N VAL A 82 4.97 0.91 14.58
CA VAL A 82 5.97 1.51 13.68
C VAL A 82 5.28 2.03 12.43
N THR A 83 5.66 3.25 12.01
CA THR A 83 5.31 3.76 10.68
C THR A 83 6.41 3.32 9.71
N TYR A 84 6.04 2.55 8.70
CA TYR A 84 6.94 2.02 7.68
C TYR A 84 6.22 2.08 6.32
N LEU A 85 6.89 2.59 5.28
CA LEU A 85 6.33 2.72 3.92
C LEU A 85 4.95 3.38 3.84
N GLY A 86 4.69 4.39 4.68
CA GLY A 86 3.41 5.10 4.69
C GLY A 86 2.25 4.34 5.36
N HIS A 87 2.53 3.21 5.99
CA HIS A 87 1.59 2.42 6.78
C HIS A 87 2.05 2.35 8.23
N ILE A 88 1.10 2.12 9.13
CA ILE A 88 1.34 1.92 10.55
C ILE A 88 1.11 0.43 10.83
N PHE A 89 2.15 -0.23 11.34
CA PHE A 89 2.13 -1.62 11.74
C PHE A 89 2.07 -1.71 13.26
N ASN A 90 1.22 -2.58 13.78
CA ASN A 90 1.15 -2.91 15.20
C ASN A 90 0.64 -4.34 15.39
N LYS A 91 0.51 -4.81 16.64
CA LYS A 91 0.04 -6.17 16.96
C LYS A 91 -1.33 -6.53 16.38
N ASN A 92 -2.21 -5.55 16.15
CA ASN A 92 -3.57 -5.77 15.66
C ASN A 92 -3.64 -5.80 14.13
N GLY A 93 -2.60 -5.33 13.43
CA GLY A 93 -2.60 -5.27 11.97
C GLY A 93 -1.91 -4.04 11.38
N ILE A 94 -2.39 -3.64 10.22
CA ILE A 94 -1.86 -2.59 9.35
C ILE A 94 -2.94 -1.52 9.17
N SER A 95 -2.58 -0.25 9.33
CA SER A 95 -3.46 0.88 9.05
C SER A 95 -2.73 1.96 8.24
N PRO A 96 -3.44 2.87 7.54
CA PRO A 96 -2.78 3.98 6.87
C PRO A 96 -2.11 4.93 7.86
N ASP A 97 -1.05 5.62 7.42
CA ASP A 97 -0.43 6.67 8.22
C ASP A 97 -1.39 7.85 8.48
N LYS A 98 -1.50 8.28 9.74
CA LYS A 98 -2.43 9.33 10.16
C LYS A 98 -2.16 10.68 9.48
N ASN A 99 -0.90 10.99 9.16
CA ASN A 99 -0.58 12.24 8.47
C ASN A 99 -1.04 12.20 7.02
N ARG A 100 -0.97 11.03 6.36
CA ARG A 100 -1.54 10.85 5.01
C ARG A 100 -3.05 10.99 5.01
N ILE A 101 -3.74 10.35 5.97
CA ILE A 101 -5.19 10.52 6.14
C ILE A 101 -5.51 12.00 6.33
N LYS A 102 -4.84 12.66 7.28
CA LYS A 102 -5.03 14.09 7.55
C LYS A 102 -4.79 14.97 6.32
N ALA A 103 -3.75 14.68 5.54
CA ALA A 103 -3.46 15.41 4.31
C ALA A 103 -4.62 15.30 3.31
N ILE A 104 -5.16 14.10 3.09
CA ILE A 104 -6.32 13.87 2.20
C ILE A 104 -7.58 14.54 2.74
N CYS A 105 -7.85 14.42 4.05
CA CYS A 105 -9.01 15.05 4.69
C CYS A 105 -8.98 16.59 4.61
N ASN A 106 -7.78 17.18 4.63
CA ASN A 106 -7.59 18.62 4.54
C ASN A 106 -7.57 19.16 3.10
N MET A 107 -7.61 18.29 2.09
CA MET A 107 -7.67 18.76 0.71
C MET A 107 -8.99 19.49 0.46
N PRO A 108 -8.93 20.68 -0.17
CA PRO A 108 -10.14 21.33 -0.67
C PRO A 108 -10.71 20.53 -1.85
N PRO A 109 -12.00 20.73 -2.18
CA PRO A 109 -12.56 20.21 -3.42
C PRO A 109 -11.69 20.65 -4.61
N PRO A 110 -11.38 19.74 -5.55
CA PRO A 110 -10.55 20.08 -6.68
C PRO A 110 -11.25 21.11 -7.57
N THR A 111 -10.47 22.01 -8.14
CA THR A 111 -10.90 23.04 -9.08
C THR A 111 -10.44 22.78 -10.51
N SER A 112 -9.62 21.73 -10.70
CA SER A 112 -9.08 21.34 -12.00
C SER A 112 -8.87 19.83 -12.12
N LYS A 113 -8.73 19.35 -13.37
CA LYS A 113 -8.38 17.96 -13.68
C LYS A 113 -7.10 17.50 -12.97
N THR A 114 -6.08 18.35 -12.94
CA THR A 114 -4.78 18.05 -12.32
C THR A 114 -4.92 17.84 -10.81
N GLU A 115 -5.73 18.67 -10.15
CA GLU A 115 -5.99 18.52 -8.71
C GLU A 115 -6.78 17.24 -8.42
N LEU A 116 -7.78 16.92 -9.24
CA LEU A 116 -8.54 15.68 -9.10
C LEU A 116 -7.66 14.45 -9.33
N GLN A 117 -6.77 14.48 -10.32
CA GLN A 117 -5.80 13.39 -10.56
C GLN A 117 -4.88 13.19 -9.35
N ARG A 118 -4.40 14.27 -8.73
CA ARG A 118 -3.60 14.19 -7.49
C ARG A 118 -4.39 13.55 -6.36
N PHE A 119 -5.64 13.98 -6.14
CA PHE A 119 -6.52 13.39 -5.14
C PHE A 119 -6.76 11.89 -5.39
N LEU A 120 -7.15 11.51 -6.61
CA LEU A 120 -7.39 10.11 -6.99
C LEU A 120 -6.12 9.27 -6.88
N GLY A 121 -4.93 9.82 -7.16
CA GLY A 121 -3.66 9.15 -6.94
C GLY A 121 -3.41 8.81 -5.47
N MET A 122 -3.72 9.75 -4.56
CA MET A 122 -3.61 9.52 -3.12
C MET A 122 -4.65 8.53 -2.59
N ILE A 123 -5.88 8.59 -3.09
CA ILE A 123 -6.92 7.58 -2.78
C ILE A 123 -6.49 6.20 -3.28
N ASN A 124 -5.94 6.11 -4.49
CA ASN A 124 -5.49 4.84 -5.07
C ASN A 124 -4.36 4.20 -4.26
N TYR A 125 -3.45 5.01 -3.70
CA TYR A 125 -2.40 4.52 -2.80
C TYR A 125 -2.97 3.84 -1.53
N LEU A 126 -4.14 4.28 -1.06
CA LEU A 126 -4.84 3.72 0.10
C LEU A 126 -6.01 2.80 -0.28
N SER A 127 -6.12 2.43 -1.56
CA SER A 127 -7.23 1.62 -2.08
C SER A 127 -7.36 0.26 -1.40
N SER A 128 -6.26 -0.34 -0.95
CA SER A 128 -6.28 -1.63 -0.25
C SER A 128 -6.99 -1.60 1.10
N PHE A 129 -7.24 -0.40 1.64
CA PHE A 129 -7.92 -0.20 2.89
C PHE A 129 -9.39 0.23 2.69
N ILE A 130 -9.74 0.76 1.51
CA ILE A 130 -11.08 1.33 1.26
C ILE A 130 -11.95 0.28 0.55
N PRO A 131 -13.05 -0.17 1.16
CA PRO A 131 -13.99 -1.07 0.50
C PRO A 131 -14.65 -0.36 -0.69
N ASN A 132 -14.81 -1.07 -1.80
CA ASN A 132 -15.57 -0.62 -2.99
C ASN A 132 -15.13 0.75 -3.57
N VAL A 133 -13.87 1.14 -3.38
CA VAL A 133 -13.32 2.41 -3.86
C VAL A 133 -13.47 2.63 -5.38
N GLY A 134 -13.56 1.55 -6.16
CA GLY A 134 -13.76 1.61 -7.61
C GLY A 134 -15.14 2.15 -7.99
N GLU A 135 -16.16 1.90 -7.17
CA GLU A 135 -17.51 2.44 -7.35
C GLU A 135 -17.54 3.92 -7.00
N GLU A 136 -17.03 4.28 -5.83
CA GLU A 136 -16.96 5.68 -5.36
C GLU A 136 -16.15 6.56 -6.31
N THR A 137 -15.03 6.04 -6.85
CA THR A 137 -14.22 6.77 -7.84
C THR A 137 -14.81 6.75 -9.26
N SER A 138 -15.82 5.91 -9.55
CA SER A 138 -16.39 5.79 -10.89
C SER A 138 -17.03 7.08 -11.39
N VAL A 139 -17.62 7.88 -10.49
CA VAL A 139 -18.24 9.18 -10.77
C VAL A 139 -17.19 10.26 -11.05
N LEU A 140 -15.99 10.14 -10.46
CA LEU A 140 -14.91 11.12 -10.62
C LEU A 140 -14.00 10.85 -11.83
N ARG A 141 -13.87 9.59 -12.25
CA ARG A 141 -12.99 9.18 -13.36
C ARG A 141 -13.33 9.82 -14.72
N PRO A 142 -14.60 10.08 -15.09
CA PRO A 142 -14.94 10.78 -16.33
C PRO A 142 -14.29 12.16 -16.42
N LEU A 143 -14.23 12.93 -15.32
CA LEU A 143 -13.69 14.28 -15.30
C LEU A 143 -12.20 14.36 -15.65
N ILE A 144 -11.44 13.29 -15.39
CA ILE A 144 -10.00 13.23 -15.69
C ILE A 144 -9.68 12.70 -17.10
N LYS A 145 -10.69 12.37 -17.92
CA LYS A 145 -10.47 11.96 -19.31
C LYS A 145 -9.99 13.16 -20.15
N LYS A 146 -9.18 12.87 -21.17
CA LYS A 146 -8.56 13.89 -22.03
C LYS A 146 -9.59 14.86 -22.61
N ASP A 147 -10.68 14.32 -23.15
CA ASP A 147 -11.71 15.08 -23.88
C ASP A 147 -12.88 15.55 -23.00
N SER A 148 -12.84 15.33 -21.68
CA SER A 148 -13.91 15.81 -20.79
C SER A 148 -13.80 17.32 -20.58
N GLN A 149 -14.92 18.05 -20.63
CA GLN A 149 -14.93 19.38 -20.03
C GLN A 149 -14.89 19.26 -18.49
N TRP A 150 -14.34 20.28 -17.83
CA TRP A 150 -14.28 20.29 -16.37
C TRP A 150 -15.57 20.88 -15.83
N GLU A 151 -16.44 20.01 -15.32
CA GLU A 151 -17.72 20.38 -14.73
C GLU A 151 -17.84 19.73 -13.35
N TRP A 152 -17.64 20.52 -12.31
CA TRP A 152 -17.73 20.04 -10.93
C TRP A 152 -19.16 20.22 -10.40
N GLU A 153 -19.82 19.11 -10.12
CA GLU A 153 -21.25 19.07 -9.81
C GLU A 153 -21.47 18.48 -8.42
N HIS A 154 -22.73 18.48 -7.96
CA HIS A 154 -23.12 17.93 -6.67
C HIS A 154 -22.70 16.47 -6.49
N GLN A 155 -22.88 15.63 -7.51
CA GLN A 155 -22.48 14.21 -7.46
C GLN A 155 -20.97 14.03 -7.28
N HIS A 156 -20.16 14.88 -7.92
CA HIS A 156 -18.70 14.87 -7.81
C HIS A 156 -18.28 15.27 -6.40
N ARG A 157 -18.91 16.32 -5.83
CA ARG A 157 -18.68 16.73 -4.45
C ARG A 157 -19.07 15.64 -3.44
N PHE A 158 -20.21 14.99 -3.66
CA PHE A 158 -20.67 13.90 -2.79
C PHE A 158 -19.67 12.74 -2.78
N ALA A 159 -19.24 12.27 -3.95
CA ALA A 159 -18.24 11.20 -4.07
C ALA A 159 -16.90 11.60 -3.41
N PHE A 160 -16.47 12.85 -3.59
CA PHE A 160 -15.26 13.38 -2.96
C PHE A 160 -15.32 13.34 -1.43
N GLU A 161 -16.39 13.84 -0.82
CA GLU A 161 -16.55 13.81 0.63
C GLU A 161 -16.77 12.39 1.17
N ARG A 162 -17.47 11.54 0.40
CA ARG A 162 -17.65 10.13 0.74
C ARG A 162 -16.32 9.38 0.82
N LEU A 163 -15.43 9.58 -0.16
CA LEU A 163 -14.07 9.02 -0.14
C LEU A 163 -13.25 9.51 1.07
N LYS A 164 -13.37 10.79 1.42
CA LYS A 164 -12.72 11.36 2.62
C LYS A 164 -13.30 10.80 3.92
N SER A 165 -14.58 10.44 3.95
CA SER A 165 -15.19 9.77 5.10
C SER A 165 -14.79 8.31 5.19
N LEU A 166 -14.75 7.58 4.07
CA LEU A 166 -14.36 6.16 4.07
C LEU A 166 -12.95 5.98 4.59
N ILE A 167 -12.01 6.83 4.18
CA ILE A 167 -10.60 6.70 4.57
C ILE A 167 -10.35 6.96 6.06
N THR A 168 -11.24 7.69 6.74
CA THR A 168 -11.14 7.93 8.19
C THR A 168 -11.79 6.83 9.03
N THR A 169 -12.80 6.15 8.49
CA THR A 169 -13.52 5.05 9.15
C THR A 169 -12.96 3.67 8.79
N THR A 170 -11.96 3.65 7.92
CA THR A 170 -11.37 2.44 7.37
C THR A 170 -10.80 1.52 8.47
N PRO A 171 -11.14 0.22 8.46
CA PRO A 171 -10.70 -0.72 9.48
C PRO A 171 -9.18 -0.94 9.44
N VAL A 172 -8.64 -1.36 10.58
CA VAL A 172 -7.30 -1.95 10.64
C VAL A 172 -7.34 -3.28 9.89
N LEU A 173 -6.50 -3.41 8.86
CA LEU A 173 -6.34 -4.66 8.13
C LEU A 173 -5.54 -5.65 8.96
N ALA A 174 -5.99 -6.90 9.05
CA ALA A 174 -5.26 -7.95 9.74
C ALA A 174 -3.94 -8.27 9.02
N HIS A 175 -2.95 -8.74 9.78
CA HIS A 175 -1.76 -9.36 9.18
C HIS A 175 -2.16 -10.65 8.49
N PHE A 176 -1.58 -10.87 7.31
CA PHE A 176 -1.77 -12.13 6.58
C PHE A 176 -1.06 -13.28 7.29
N ASP A 177 -1.79 -14.36 7.53
CA ASP A 177 -1.25 -15.61 8.08
C ASP A 177 -1.15 -16.64 6.96
N VAL A 178 0.07 -17.04 6.62
CA VAL A 178 0.36 -18.00 5.56
C VAL A 178 -0.24 -19.39 5.80
N ASN A 179 -0.57 -19.72 7.05
CA ASN A 179 -1.10 -21.03 7.44
C ASN A 179 -2.63 -21.03 7.60
N ALA A 180 -3.28 -19.87 7.54
CA ALA A 180 -4.72 -19.75 7.75
C ALA A 180 -5.48 -19.82 6.42
N PRO A 181 -6.69 -20.43 6.40
CA PRO A 181 -7.52 -20.48 5.21
C PRO A 181 -7.94 -19.08 4.78
N ILE A 182 -8.03 -18.88 3.47
CA ILE A 182 -8.41 -17.61 2.84
C ILE A 182 -9.87 -17.69 2.43
N VAL A 183 -10.63 -16.65 2.75
CA VAL A 183 -11.97 -16.45 2.20
C VAL A 183 -11.95 -15.22 1.30
N LEU A 184 -12.28 -15.40 0.04
CA LEU A 184 -12.50 -14.29 -0.90
C LEU A 184 -13.99 -13.96 -0.93
N SER A 185 -14.33 -12.76 -0.50
CA SER A 185 -15.66 -12.18 -0.72
C SER A 185 -15.59 -11.23 -1.91
N VAL A 186 -16.51 -11.37 -2.85
CA VAL A 186 -16.55 -10.56 -4.07
C VAL A 186 -17.95 -10.05 -4.31
N ASP A 187 -18.04 -8.84 -4.83
CA ASP A 187 -19.30 -8.20 -5.21
C ASP A 187 -19.13 -7.48 -6.55
N SER A 188 -20.26 -7.25 -7.22
CA SER A 188 -20.28 -6.48 -8.45
C SER A 188 -21.48 -5.54 -8.46
N SER A 189 -21.24 -4.32 -8.94
CA SER A 189 -22.26 -3.31 -9.18
C SER A 189 -22.38 -3.04 -10.68
N GLN A 190 -23.26 -2.10 -11.05
CA GLN A 190 -23.38 -1.70 -12.45
C GLN A 190 -22.09 -1.07 -13.00
N SER A 191 -21.29 -0.43 -12.14
CA SER A 191 -20.16 0.40 -12.53
C SER A 191 -18.79 -0.14 -12.10
N ALA A 192 -18.73 -1.06 -11.14
CA ALA A 192 -17.48 -1.58 -10.59
C ALA A 192 -17.60 -3.02 -10.07
N VAL A 193 -16.46 -3.63 -9.80
CA VAL A 193 -16.34 -4.85 -9.00
C VAL A 193 -15.54 -4.57 -7.74
N GLY A 194 -15.88 -5.26 -6.66
CA GLY A 194 -15.18 -5.22 -5.39
C GLY A 194 -14.76 -6.63 -4.95
N ALA A 195 -13.75 -6.66 -4.09
CA ALA A 195 -13.26 -7.88 -3.48
C ALA A 195 -12.64 -7.57 -2.12
N CYS A 196 -12.80 -8.50 -1.19
CA CYS A 196 -12.21 -8.48 0.14
C CYS A 196 -11.58 -9.84 0.42
N LEU A 197 -10.28 -9.83 0.74
CA LEU A 197 -9.57 -10.98 1.25
C LEU A 197 -9.72 -11.02 2.77
N LEU A 198 -10.29 -12.12 3.26
CA LEU A 198 -10.59 -12.34 4.68
C LEU A 198 -9.77 -13.52 5.22
N GLN A 199 -9.30 -13.37 6.45
CA GLN A 199 -8.80 -14.47 7.28
C GLN A 199 -9.38 -14.32 8.68
N HIS A 200 -9.85 -15.41 9.27
CA HIS A 200 -10.51 -15.38 10.60
C HIS A 200 -11.63 -14.33 10.70
N ASN A 201 -12.42 -14.15 9.63
CA ASN A 201 -13.45 -13.11 9.49
C ASN A 201 -12.96 -11.66 9.64
N LYS A 202 -11.66 -11.41 9.43
CA LYS A 202 -11.06 -10.07 9.43
C LYS A 202 -10.50 -9.72 8.06
N PRO A 203 -10.67 -8.46 7.58
CA PRO A 203 -10.13 -8.03 6.30
C PRO A 203 -8.62 -7.95 6.36
N VAL A 204 -7.94 -8.61 5.43
CA VAL A 204 -6.50 -8.50 5.20
C VAL A 204 -6.22 -7.49 4.09
N ALA A 205 -7.05 -7.46 3.06
CA ALA A 205 -6.94 -6.50 1.97
C ALA A 205 -8.27 -6.32 1.23
N PHE A 206 -8.54 -5.10 0.79
CA PHE A 206 -9.60 -4.79 -0.16
C PHE A 206 -9.03 -4.59 -1.56
N ALA A 207 -9.87 -4.82 -2.56
CA ALA A 207 -9.61 -4.50 -3.94
C ALA A 207 -10.90 -4.05 -4.61
N SER A 208 -10.79 -3.11 -5.54
CA SER A 208 -11.93 -2.72 -6.36
C SER A 208 -11.47 -2.17 -7.70
N LYS A 209 -12.29 -2.32 -8.72
CA LYS A 209 -12.00 -1.89 -10.08
C LYS A 209 -13.27 -1.41 -10.77
N THR A 210 -13.22 -0.20 -11.31
CA THR A 210 -14.28 0.33 -12.18
C THR A 210 -14.33 -0.47 -13.48
N LEU A 211 -15.54 -0.84 -13.93
CA LEU A 211 -15.78 -1.55 -15.18
C LEU A 211 -15.61 -0.61 -16.37
N ASN A 212 -15.02 -1.12 -17.45
CA ASN A 212 -14.99 -0.41 -18.72
C ASN A 212 -16.36 -0.49 -19.43
N GLU A 213 -16.52 0.27 -20.52
CA GLU A 213 -17.81 0.35 -21.24
C GLU A 213 -18.29 -1.01 -21.79
N CYS A 214 -17.39 -1.93 -22.12
CA CYS A 214 -17.76 -3.28 -22.53
C CYS A 214 -18.27 -4.09 -21.33
N GLN A 215 -17.51 -4.09 -20.24
CA GLN A 215 -17.80 -4.82 -19.01
C GLN A 215 -19.07 -4.34 -18.31
N LYS A 216 -19.40 -3.05 -18.42
CA LYS A 216 -20.67 -2.52 -17.91
C LYS A 216 -21.90 -3.15 -18.57
N ARG A 217 -21.77 -3.60 -19.83
CA ARG A 217 -22.85 -4.25 -20.60
C ARG A 217 -22.99 -5.75 -20.34
N TYR A 218 -22.08 -6.34 -19.56
CA TYR A 218 -22.18 -7.74 -19.16
C TYR A 218 -23.46 -7.97 -18.35
N ALA A 219 -24.02 -9.18 -18.45
CA ALA A 219 -25.07 -9.61 -17.55
C ALA A 219 -24.56 -9.65 -16.11
N GLN A 220 -25.44 -9.55 -15.12
CA GLN A 220 -25.04 -9.51 -13.71
C GLN A 220 -24.21 -10.75 -13.32
N ILE A 221 -24.60 -11.94 -13.78
CA ILE A 221 -23.87 -13.18 -13.54
C ILE A 221 -22.45 -13.17 -14.13
N GLU A 222 -22.26 -12.55 -15.30
CA GLU A 222 -20.95 -12.41 -15.93
C GLU A 222 -20.07 -11.40 -15.18
N LYS A 223 -20.68 -10.36 -14.60
CA LYS A 223 -19.97 -9.40 -13.72
C LYS A 223 -19.52 -10.05 -12.42
N GLU A 224 -20.34 -10.90 -11.82
CA GLU A 224 -19.98 -11.69 -10.64
C GLU A 224 -18.81 -12.63 -10.94
N LEU A 225 -18.87 -13.36 -12.05
CA LEU A 225 -17.74 -14.21 -12.49
C LEU A 225 -16.47 -13.36 -12.74
N TYR A 226 -16.61 -12.21 -13.39
CA TYR A 226 -15.48 -11.29 -13.59
C TYR A 226 -14.92 -10.76 -12.26
N ALA A 227 -15.77 -10.52 -11.25
CA ALA A 227 -15.34 -10.12 -9.91
C ALA A 227 -14.48 -11.20 -9.25
N VAL A 228 -14.87 -12.49 -9.37
CA VAL A 228 -14.07 -13.64 -8.90
C VAL A 228 -12.70 -13.66 -9.59
N VAL A 229 -12.68 -13.61 -10.93
CA VAL A 229 -11.42 -13.63 -11.71
C VAL A 229 -10.52 -12.44 -11.34
N PHE A 230 -11.12 -11.25 -11.19
CA PHE A 230 -10.43 -10.05 -10.75
C PHE A 230 -9.82 -10.22 -9.37
N ALA A 231 -10.58 -10.74 -8.39
CA ALA A 231 -10.11 -10.98 -7.04
C ALA A 231 -8.93 -11.95 -7.00
N CYS A 232 -9.04 -13.10 -7.67
CA CYS A 232 -7.97 -14.10 -7.76
C CYS A 232 -6.71 -13.52 -8.41
N THR A 233 -6.87 -12.72 -9.47
CA THR A 233 -5.73 -12.07 -10.14
C THR A 233 -5.09 -11.01 -9.24
N ARG A 234 -5.91 -10.22 -8.53
CA ARG A 234 -5.44 -9.08 -7.73
C ARG A 234 -4.77 -9.51 -6.43
N PHE A 235 -5.21 -10.62 -5.86
CA PHE A 235 -4.70 -11.21 -4.63
C PHE A 235 -3.80 -12.42 -4.88
N ARG A 236 -3.31 -12.59 -6.11
CA ARG A 236 -2.43 -13.69 -6.51
C ARG A 236 -1.27 -13.91 -5.52
N GLN A 237 -0.64 -12.83 -5.05
CA GLN A 237 0.44 -12.91 -4.06
C GLN A 237 0.07 -13.51 -2.69
N TYR A 238 -1.23 -13.57 -2.37
CA TYR A 238 -1.74 -14.20 -1.15
C TYR A 238 -2.27 -15.61 -1.41
N ILE A 239 -2.80 -15.84 -2.62
CA ILE A 239 -3.51 -17.06 -3.00
C ILE A 239 -2.52 -18.13 -3.46
N ASP A 240 -1.55 -17.77 -4.30
CA ASP A 240 -0.62 -18.73 -4.89
C ASP A 240 0.16 -19.49 -3.80
N GLY A 241 0.12 -20.83 -3.85
CA GLY A 241 0.82 -21.70 -2.91
C GLY A 241 0.07 -21.98 -1.60
N THR A 242 -1.16 -21.49 -1.43
CA THR A 242 -2.03 -21.83 -0.28
C THR A 242 -2.99 -22.95 -0.64
N ASN A 243 -3.30 -23.85 0.32
CA ASN A 243 -4.30 -24.89 0.10
C ASN A 243 -5.69 -24.26 0.00
N HIS A 244 -6.32 -24.34 -1.16
CA HIS A 244 -7.69 -23.90 -1.38
C HIS A 244 -8.66 -25.03 -1.00
N SER A 245 -9.67 -24.69 -0.21
CA SER A 245 -10.83 -25.55 0.10
C SER A 245 -12.10 -24.84 -0.30
#